data_AF-A0A938BCH4-F1
#
_entry.id   AF-A0A938BCH4-F1
#
_cell.length_a   1.000
_cell.length_b   1.000
_cell.length_c   1.000
_cell.angle_alpha   90.00
_cell.angle_beta   90.00
_cell.angle_gamma   90.00
#
_symmetry.space_group_name_H-M   'P 1'
#
loop_
_entity.id
_entity.type
_entity.pdbx_description
1 polymer ?
#
loop_
_entity_poly.entity_id
_entity_poly.type
_entity_poly.pdbx_seq_one_letter_code
_entity_poly.pdbx_strand_id
1 'polypeptide(L)'
;MVFERLLCRRLIFVTLYYLRMNQNSKTRGVTVRALLLSLALIPLNNYWILHMETGVWWMQYPTTMSMFFNAVFILFVLACLNLAAQKWLTRWAFSQGELLTVYVMLNLASAVCATDMIQVLMPMLGHPFWFASPENEWEELFWRYLPRWLMVSDKAVLTDYYNGDST
;
A
#
# COMPACT_ATOMS: atom_id res chain seq x y z
N MET A 1 18.15 -31.88 35.17
CA MET A 1 16.71 -32.25 35.20
C MET A 1 15.75 -31.08 35.49
N VAL A 2 16.13 -30.05 36.26
CA VAL A 2 15.23 -28.89 36.57
C VAL A 2 15.09 -27.91 35.40
N PHE A 3 16.16 -27.71 34.60
CA PHE A 3 16.17 -26.76 33.49
C PHE A 3 15.24 -27.16 32.33
N GLU A 4 15.20 -28.45 31.96
CA GLU A 4 14.27 -28.95 30.93
C GLU A 4 12.80 -28.82 31.35
N ARG A 5 12.47 -29.02 32.63
CA ARG A 5 11.10 -28.84 33.14
C ARG A 5 10.67 -27.38 33.13
N LEU A 6 11.59 -26.43 33.35
CA LEU A 6 11.33 -25.00 33.23
C LEU A 6 11.18 -24.55 31.76
N LEU A 7 12.01 -25.07 30.86
CA LEU A 7 11.93 -24.79 29.43
C LEU A 7 10.62 -25.34 28.85
N CYS A 8 10.25 -26.57 29.22
CA CYS A 8 9.01 -27.21 28.79
C CYS A 8 7.78 -26.48 29.35
N ARG A 9 7.80 -26.05 30.62
CA ARG A 9 6.72 -25.20 31.17
C ARG A 9 6.61 -23.85 30.46
N ARG A 10 7.72 -23.19 30.13
CA ARG A 10 7.71 -21.92 29.37
C ARG A 10 7.22 -22.12 27.94
N LEU A 11 7.67 -23.17 27.26
CA LEU A 11 7.21 -23.52 25.90
C LEU A 11 5.72 -23.86 25.89
N ILE A 12 5.25 -24.67 26.83
CA ILE A 12 3.82 -24.97 26.98
C ILE A 12 3.02 -23.71 27.29
N PHE A 13 3.53 -22.80 28.12
CA PHE A 13 2.84 -21.52 28.38
C PHE A 13 2.80 -20.62 27.15
N VAL A 14 3.89 -20.55 26.38
CA VAL A 14 3.95 -19.79 25.12
C VAL A 14 3.04 -20.42 24.07
N THR A 15 3.04 -21.74 23.91
CA THR A 15 2.18 -22.47 22.98
C THR A 15 0.71 -22.39 23.38
N LEU A 16 0.38 -22.51 24.67
CA LEU A 16 -0.98 -22.30 25.18
C LEU A 16 -1.42 -20.85 25.08
N TYR A 17 -0.50 -19.88 25.24
CA TYR A 17 -0.78 -18.47 25.01
C TYR A 17 -1.00 -18.19 23.51
N TYR A 18 -0.20 -18.79 22.62
CA TYR A 18 -0.37 -18.75 21.17
C TYR A 18 -1.69 -19.39 20.73
N LEU A 19 -2.02 -20.58 21.26
CA LEU A 19 -3.28 -21.29 20.99
C LEU A 19 -4.48 -20.50 21.54
N ARG A 20 -4.35 -19.88 22.71
CA ARG A 20 -5.41 -19.05 23.32
C ARG A 20 -5.58 -17.68 22.64
N MET A 21 -4.52 -17.14 22.03
CA MET A 21 -4.59 -16.02 21.09
C MET A 21 -5.40 -16.41 19.85
N ASN A 22 -5.15 -17.59 19.29
CA ASN A 22 -5.79 -18.06 18.06
C ASN A 22 -7.28 -18.42 18.27
N GLN A 23 -7.65 -18.87 19.46
CA GLN A 23 -9.04 -19.25 19.81
C GLN A 23 -9.94 -18.10 20.24
N ASN A 24 -9.40 -16.91 20.56
CA ASN A 24 -10.18 -15.74 20.98
C ASN A 24 -10.35 -14.66 19.89
N SER A 25 -10.00 -14.97 18.64
CA SER A 25 -10.29 -14.08 17.52
C SER A 25 -11.81 -14.04 17.29
N LYS A 26 -12.50 -13.19 18.05
CA LYS A 26 -13.81 -12.69 17.61
C LYS A 26 -13.61 -12.21 16.19
N THR A 27 -14.32 -12.81 15.26
CA THR A 27 -14.32 -12.66 13.80
C THR A 27 -14.74 -11.26 13.32
N ARG A 28 -14.46 -10.22 14.10
CA ARG A 28 -14.67 -8.83 13.70
C ARG A 28 -13.45 -8.37 12.93
N GLY A 29 -13.43 -8.72 11.64
CA GLY A 29 -12.41 -8.25 10.70
C GLY A 29 -12.45 -6.74 10.58
N VAL A 30 -13.62 -6.21 10.18
CA VAL A 30 -13.81 -4.79 9.91
C VAL A 30 -14.53 -4.14 11.10
N THR A 31 -13.82 -3.29 11.82
CA THR A 31 -14.40 -2.44 12.88
C THR A 31 -14.17 -0.98 12.57
N VAL A 32 -15.06 -0.11 13.04
CA VAL A 32 -14.90 1.35 12.90
C VAL A 32 -13.57 1.82 13.48
N ARG A 33 -13.07 1.19 14.54
CA ARG A 33 -11.76 1.52 15.13
C ARG A 33 -10.61 1.22 14.19
N ALA A 34 -10.62 0.06 13.52
CA ALA A 34 -9.61 -0.28 12.52
C ALA A 34 -9.68 0.64 11.30
N LEU A 35 -10.89 1.02 10.88
CA LEU A 35 -11.11 1.98 9.78
C LEU A 35 -10.58 3.38 10.13
N LEU A 36 -10.86 3.87 11.34
CA LEU A 36 -10.35 5.18 11.78
C LEU A 36 -8.82 5.17 11.95
N LEU A 37 -8.27 4.09 12.51
CA LEU A 37 -6.83 3.94 12.67
C LEU A 37 -6.12 3.91 11.31
N SER A 38 -6.61 3.11 10.37
CA SER A 38 -6.05 3.04 9.02
C SER A 38 -6.20 4.38 8.30
N LEU A 39 -7.35 5.04 8.37
CA LEU A 39 -7.55 6.37 7.78
C LEU A 39 -6.56 7.41 8.33
N ALA A 40 -6.25 7.35 9.62
CA ALA A 40 -5.24 8.22 10.23
C ALA A 40 -3.80 7.85 9.82
N LEU A 41 -3.51 6.56 9.59
CA LEU A 41 -2.19 6.08 9.19
C LEU A 41 -1.90 6.27 7.69
N ILE A 42 -2.93 6.34 6.84
CA ILE A 42 -2.79 6.48 5.38
C ILE A 42 -1.96 7.73 5.01
N PRO A 43 -2.25 8.95 5.50
CA PRO A 43 -1.46 10.13 5.16
C PRO A 43 0.01 10.00 5.56
N LEU A 44 0.28 9.41 6.73
CA LEU A 44 1.65 9.19 7.21
C LEU A 44 2.39 8.18 6.32
N ASN A 45 1.73 7.09 5.97
CA ASN A 45 2.28 6.08 5.06
C ASN A 45 2.56 6.67 3.67
N ASN A 46 1.63 7.44 3.12
CA ASN A 46 1.76 8.04 1.79
C ASN A 46 2.84 9.14 1.79
N TYR A 47 2.94 9.93 2.86
CA TYR A 47 4.03 10.89 3.01
C TYR A 47 5.40 10.19 3.01
N TRP A 48 5.50 9.03 3.68
CA TRP A 48 6.72 8.24 3.68
C TRP A 48 7.07 7.71 2.28
N ILE A 49 6.08 7.16 1.55
CA ILE A 49 6.26 6.71 0.16
C ILE A 49 6.74 7.87 -0.71
N LEU A 50 6.06 9.03 -0.65
CA LEU A 50 6.42 10.21 -1.44
C LEU A 50 7.88 10.62 -1.20
N HIS A 51 8.30 10.63 0.06
CA HIS A 51 9.67 11.00 0.44
C HIS A 51 10.73 10.00 -0.07
N MET A 52 10.37 8.72 -0.20
CA MET A 52 11.24 7.67 -0.75
C MET A 52 11.30 7.71 -2.28
N GLU A 53 10.15 7.82 -2.96
CA GLU A 53 10.03 7.69 -4.42
C GLU A 53 10.38 8.97 -5.19
N THR A 54 9.97 10.13 -4.67
CA THR A 54 10.08 11.43 -5.39
C THR A 54 10.90 12.47 -4.62
N GLY A 55 11.20 12.19 -3.34
CA GLY A 55 11.89 13.11 -2.43
C GLY A 55 13.41 12.97 -2.42
N VAL A 56 13.99 13.30 -1.25
CA VAL A 56 15.43 13.55 -1.03
C VAL A 56 16.33 12.32 -1.24
N TRP A 57 15.78 11.11 -1.10
CA TRP A 57 16.60 9.92 -0.90
C TRP A 57 16.82 9.08 -2.15
N TRP A 58 15.98 9.17 -3.19
CA TRP A 58 16.04 8.32 -4.40
C TRP A 58 16.36 6.83 -4.09
N MET A 59 15.93 6.36 -2.91
CA MET A 59 16.38 5.11 -2.31
C MET A 59 15.21 4.14 -2.35
N GLN A 60 15.06 3.52 -3.52
CA GLN A 60 14.11 2.45 -3.84
C GLN A 60 12.65 2.89 -3.92
N TYR A 61 11.91 2.19 -4.77
CA TYR A 61 10.48 2.36 -4.98
C TYR A 61 9.72 1.28 -4.18
N PRO A 62 9.15 1.60 -3.00
CA PRO A 62 8.37 0.65 -2.19
C PRO A 62 7.27 -0.03 -2.99
N THR A 63 6.68 0.70 -3.94
CA THR A 63 5.53 0.27 -4.72
C THR A 63 5.88 -0.64 -5.90
N THR A 64 7.18 -0.73 -6.26
CA THR A 64 7.65 -1.63 -7.33
C THR A 64 7.99 -3.03 -6.82
N MET A 65 8.09 -3.23 -5.49
CA MET A 65 8.29 -4.56 -4.92
C MET A 65 6.98 -5.33 -4.79
N SER A 66 7.00 -6.66 -5.00
CA SER A 66 5.81 -7.52 -4.92
C SER A 66 5.06 -7.44 -3.59
N MET A 67 5.73 -6.98 -2.53
CA MET A 67 5.14 -6.75 -1.22
C MET A 67 5.61 -5.39 -0.71
N PHE A 68 4.68 -4.49 -0.44
CA PHE A 68 4.96 -3.13 -0.01
C PHE A 68 5.60 -3.12 1.38
N PHE A 69 6.93 -2.96 1.43
CA PHE A 69 7.68 -3.08 2.68
C PHE A 69 7.23 -2.05 3.73
N ASN A 70 6.76 -0.87 3.30
CA ASN A 70 6.22 0.17 4.16
C ASN A 70 5.00 -0.35 4.94
N ALA A 71 4.06 -0.99 4.25
CA ALA A 71 2.86 -1.56 4.88
C ALA A 71 3.22 -2.71 5.83
N VAL A 72 4.22 -3.53 5.47
CA VAL A 72 4.74 -4.61 6.32
C VAL A 72 5.40 -4.07 7.58
N PHE A 73 6.21 -3.01 7.45
CA PHE A 73 6.87 -2.37 8.58
C PHE A 73 5.85 -1.76 9.55
N ILE A 74 4.85 -1.05 9.04
CA ILE A 74 3.77 -0.49 9.87
C ILE A 74 3.00 -1.61 10.57
N LEU A 75 2.67 -2.70 9.86
CA LEU A 75 2.01 -3.85 10.45
C LEU A 75 2.86 -4.50 11.55
N PHE A 76 4.17 -4.64 11.33
CA PHE A 76 5.10 -5.17 12.32
C PHE A 76 5.12 -4.32 13.60
N VAL A 77 5.21 -2.99 13.46
CA VAL A 77 5.15 -2.06 14.59
C VAL A 77 3.80 -2.18 15.30
N LEU A 78 2.69 -2.20 14.57
CA LEU A 78 1.34 -2.37 15.15
C LEU A 78 1.18 -3.72 15.86
N ALA A 79 1.75 -4.80 15.33
CA ALA A 79 1.72 -6.11 15.97
C ALA A 79 2.53 -6.13 17.28
N CYS A 80 3.72 -5.54 17.29
CA CYS A 80 4.52 -5.36 18.50
C CYS A 80 3.80 -4.52 19.56
N LEU A 81 3.18 -3.40 19.15
CA LEU A 81 2.37 -2.57 20.03
C LEU A 81 1.14 -3.33 20.55
N ASN A 82 0.50 -4.14 19.71
CA ASN A 82 -0.66 -4.94 20.12
C ASN A 82 -0.27 -6.02 21.14
N LEU A 83 0.88 -6.69 20.96
CA LEU A 83 1.42 -7.65 21.93
C LEU A 83 1.72 -6.99 23.28
N ALA A 84 2.25 -5.77 23.27
CA ALA A 84 2.44 -4.99 24.49
C ALA A 84 1.10 -4.57 25.10
N ALA A 85 0.16 -4.07 24.30
CA ALA A 85 -1.17 -3.65 24.77
C ALA A 85 -1.97 -4.80 25.37
N GLN A 86 -1.83 -6.04 24.87
CA GLN A 86 -2.48 -7.20 25.46
C GLN A 86 -2.03 -7.49 26.90
N LYS A 87 -0.79 -7.14 27.25
CA LYS A 87 -0.24 -7.32 28.60
C LYS A 87 -0.72 -6.24 29.59
N TRP A 88 -0.98 -5.01 29.14
CA TRP A 88 -1.23 -3.85 30.02
C TRP A 88 -2.66 -3.31 29.91
N LEU A 89 -3.30 -3.44 28.75
CA LEU A 89 -4.56 -2.80 28.38
C LEU A 89 -5.41 -3.74 27.49
N THR A 90 -5.80 -4.90 28.02
CA THR A 90 -6.53 -5.95 27.28
C THR A 90 -7.81 -5.45 26.59
N ARG A 91 -8.44 -4.37 27.08
CA ARG A 91 -9.64 -3.77 26.46
C ARG A 91 -9.38 -3.01 25.15
N TRP A 92 -8.13 -2.60 24.91
CA TRP A 92 -7.71 -1.82 23.73
C TRP A 92 -6.89 -2.66 22.74
N ALA A 93 -6.67 -3.94 23.05
CA ALA A 93 -5.99 -4.85 22.15
C ALA A 93 -6.80 -5.05 20.86
N PHE A 94 -6.13 -4.91 19.72
CA PHE A 94 -6.69 -5.20 18.40
C PHE A 94 -6.78 -6.71 18.18
N SER A 95 -7.86 -7.12 17.54
CA SER A 95 -8.00 -8.47 17.02
C SER A 95 -7.12 -8.69 15.78
N GLN A 96 -6.86 -9.95 15.46
CA GLN A 96 -6.14 -10.33 14.24
C GLN A 96 -6.82 -9.79 12.97
N GLY A 97 -8.16 -9.81 12.95
CA GLY A 97 -8.95 -9.31 11.82
C GLY A 97 -8.83 -7.79 11.63
N GLU A 98 -8.76 -7.02 12.73
CA GLU A 98 -8.56 -5.58 12.67
C GLU A 98 -7.17 -5.20 12.15
N LEU A 99 -6.12 -5.89 12.60
CA LEU A 99 -4.76 -5.69 12.09
C LEU A 99 -4.66 -6.02 10.59
N LEU A 100 -5.32 -7.10 10.16
CA LEU A 100 -5.39 -7.45 8.75
C LEU A 100 -6.13 -6.39 7.92
N THR A 101 -7.23 -5.85 8.45
CA THR A 101 -7.96 -4.76 7.79
C THR A 101 -7.09 -3.52 7.61
N VAL A 102 -6.34 -3.12 8.65
CA VAL A 102 -5.40 -1.99 8.56
C VAL A 102 -4.33 -2.27 7.50
N TYR A 103 -3.77 -3.48 7.49
CA TYR A 103 -2.78 -3.87 6.47
C TYR A 103 -3.36 -3.76 5.05
N VAL A 104 -4.54 -4.33 4.79
CA VAL A 104 -5.18 -4.24 3.47
C VAL A 104 -5.43 -2.80 3.06
N MET A 105 -5.96 -1.97 3.96
CA MET A 105 -6.22 -0.56 3.67
C MET A 105 -4.95 0.23 3.36
N LEU A 106 -3.85 -0.02 4.08
CA LEU A 106 -2.56 0.61 3.79
C LEU A 106 -1.99 0.16 2.44
N ASN A 107 -2.14 -1.12 2.08
CA ASN A 107 -1.69 -1.59 0.77
C ASN A 107 -2.49 -0.95 -0.38
N LEU A 108 -3.82 -0.90 -0.26
CA LEU A 108 -4.67 -0.23 -1.24
C LEU A 108 -4.30 1.24 -1.40
N ALA A 109 -4.11 1.96 -0.28
CA ALA A 109 -3.69 3.36 -0.33
C ALA A 109 -2.28 3.53 -0.93
N SER A 110 -1.34 2.63 -0.63
CA SER A 110 0.01 2.65 -1.19
C SER A 110 0.00 2.42 -2.69
N ALA A 111 -0.82 1.48 -3.20
CA ALA A 111 -0.95 1.22 -4.63
C ALA A 111 -1.49 2.43 -5.41
N VAL A 112 -2.46 3.15 -4.83
CA VAL A 112 -3.02 4.37 -5.44
C VAL A 112 -2.02 5.53 -5.37
N CYS A 113 -1.25 5.62 -4.29
CA CYS A 113 -0.22 6.64 -4.10
C CYS A 113 1.08 6.36 -4.88
N ALA A 114 1.19 5.20 -5.53
CA ALA A 114 2.38 4.82 -6.27
C ALA A 114 2.64 5.80 -7.42
N THR A 115 3.92 6.06 -7.67
CA THR A 115 4.38 6.89 -8.80
C THR A 115 3.70 6.48 -10.11
N ASP A 116 3.54 5.18 -10.37
CA ASP A 116 2.96 4.67 -11.61
C ASP A 116 1.49 5.08 -11.84
N MET A 117 0.73 5.39 -10.78
CA MET A 117 -0.72 5.62 -10.88
C MET A 117 -1.10 6.99 -11.41
N ILE A 118 -0.49 8.08 -10.95
CA ILE A 118 -0.83 9.43 -11.45
C ILE A 118 0.30 9.95 -12.34
N GLN A 119 1.55 9.81 -11.91
CA GLN A 119 2.68 10.43 -12.60
C GLN A 119 3.00 9.73 -13.92
N VAL A 120 2.78 8.42 -14.03
CA VAL A 120 3.04 7.67 -15.27
C VAL A 120 1.76 7.47 -16.08
N LEU A 121 0.64 7.12 -15.43
CA LEU A 121 -0.62 6.91 -16.15
C LEU A 121 -1.08 8.14 -16.92
N MET A 122 -1.08 9.33 -16.30
CA MET A 122 -1.59 10.55 -16.93
C MET A 122 -0.89 10.88 -18.25
N PRO A 123 0.46 10.95 -18.33
CA PRO A 123 1.13 11.20 -19.60
C PRO A 123 0.93 10.03 -20.59
N MET A 124 0.84 8.78 -20.13
CA MET A 124 0.62 7.63 -21.01
C MET A 124 -0.70 7.71 -21.80
N LEU A 125 -1.74 8.38 -21.29
CA LEU A 125 -3.03 8.49 -21.97
C LEU A 125 -2.96 9.30 -23.28
N GLY A 126 -2.04 10.26 -23.39
CA GLY A 126 -1.85 11.09 -24.58
C GLY A 126 -0.60 10.76 -25.39
N HIS A 127 0.36 10.07 -24.77
CA HIS A 127 1.70 9.84 -25.32
C HIS A 127 1.70 9.22 -26.73
N PRO A 128 0.90 8.18 -27.05
CA PRO A 128 0.93 7.56 -28.37
C PRO A 128 0.41 8.48 -29.50
N PHE A 129 -0.37 9.50 -29.18
CA PHE A 129 -0.93 10.44 -30.16
C PHE A 129 -0.07 11.69 -30.31
N TRP A 130 0.53 12.17 -29.22
CA TRP A 130 1.43 13.33 -29.23
C TRP A 130 2.75 13.03 -29.95
N PHE A 131 3.38 11.89 -29.63
CA PHE A 131 4.68 11.51 -30.17
C PHE A 131 4.60 10.62 -31.42
N ALA A 132 3.42 10.46 -32.02
CA ALA A 132 3.30 9.75 -33.30
C ALA A 132 4.03 10.53 -34.40
N SER A 133 4.96 9.86 -35.09
CA SER A 133 5.71 10.41 -36.21
C SER A 133 5.76 9.40 -37.36
N PRO A 134 6.02 9.85 -38.61
CA PRO A 134 6.16 8.94 -39.74
C PRO A 134 7.26 7.90 -39.55
N GLU A 135 8.30 8.21 -38.76
CA GLU A 135 9.45 7.32 -38.51
C GLU A 135 9.14 6.20 -37.52
N ASN A 136 8.20 6.41 -36.58
CA ASN A 136 7.81 5.38 -35.62
C ASN A 136 6.55 4.63 -36.02
N GLU A 137 5.80 5.15 -37.00
CA GLU A 137 4.59 4.52 -37.56
C GLU A 137 3.52 4.17 -36.51
N TRP A 138 3.52 4.86 -35.37
CA TRP A 138 2.63 4.49 -34.25
C TRP A 138 1.15 4.61 -34.57
N GLU A 139 0.80 5.53 -35.46
CA GLU A 139 -0.56 5.69 -35.97
C GLU A 139 -1.06 4.42 -36.66
N GLU A 140 -0.27 3.87 -37.59
CA GLU A 140 -0.64 2.69 -38.36
C GLU A 140 -0.57 1.41 -37.53
N LEU A 141 0.45 1.31 -36.67
CA LEU A 141 0.71 0.11 -35.88
C LEU A 141 -0.27 -0.07 -34.71
N PHE A 142 -0.53 1.02 -33.96
CA PHE A 142 -1.11 0.91 -32.62
C PHE A 142 -2.47 1.60 -32.45
N TRP A 143 -2.79 2.69 -33.16
CA TRP A 143 -3.99 3.49 -32.85
C TRP A 143 -5.30 2.69 -32.96
N ARG A 144 -5.35 1.67 -33.82
CA ARG A 144 -6.52 0.78 -33.93
C ARG A 144 -6.79 -0.07 -32.68
N TYR A 145 -5.76 -0.32 -31.86
CA TYR A 145 -5.85 -1.11 -30.63
C TYR A 145 -6.06 -0.25 -29.38
N LEU A 146 -5.92 1.07 -29.53
CA LEU A 146 -6.05 2.01 -28.42
C LEU A 146 -7.52 2.39 -28.20
N PRO A 147 -8.10 2.09 -27.02
CA PRO A 147 -9.49 2.43 -26.74
C PRO A 147 -9.68 3.95 -26.66
N ARG A 148 -10.49 4.50 -27.56
CA ARG A 148 -10.79 5.94 -27.62
C ARG A 148 -11.50 6.49 -26.38
N TRP A 149 -12.15 5.64 -25.59
CA TRP A 149 -12.81 6.05 -24.35
C TRP A 149 -11.85 6.23 -23.17
N LEU A 150 -10.62 5.71 -23.26
CA LEU A 150 -9.61 5.81 -22.22
C LEU A 150 -8.50 6.80 -22.59
N MET A 151 -8.16 6.91 -23.88
CA MET A 151 -7.04 7.70 -24.35
C MET A 151 -7.43 9.14 -24.72
N VAL A 152 -6.45 10.05 -24.65
CA VAL A 152 -6.60 11.44 -25.11
C VAL A 152 -5.98 11.55 -26.51
N SER A 153 -6.82 11.56 -27.54
CA SER A 153 -6.37 11.62 -28.94
C SER A 153 -6.42 13.02 -29.56
N ASP A 154 -7.02 14.01 -28.88
CA ASP A 154 -7.18 15.37 -29.40
C ASP A 154 -5.85 16.15 -29.28
N LYS A 155 -5.23 16.44 -30.42
CA LYS A 155 -3.96 17.17 -30.46
C LYS A 155 -4.06 18.61 -29.94
N ALA A 156 -5.22 19.26 -30.00
CA ALA A 156 -5.36 20.61 -29.45
C ALA A 156 -5.19 20.56 -27.92
N VAL A 157 -5.90 19.65 -27.26
CA VAL A 157 -5.81 19.42 -25.81
C VAL A 157 -4.40 18.98 -25.40
N LEU A 158 -3.77 18.10 -26.19
CA LEU A 158 -2.40 17.64 -25.91
C LEU A 158 -1.37 18.78 -26.08
N THR A 159 -1.58 19.71 -27.01
CA THR A 159 -0.70 20.86 -27.19
C THR A 159 -0.64 21.70 -25.92
N ASP A 160 -1.81 21.99 -25.34
CA ASP A 160 -1.94 22.73 -24.09
C ASP A 160 -1.33 21.98 -22.90
N TYR A 161 -1.48 20.64 -22.87
CA TYR A 161 -0.92 19.79 -21.82
C TYR A 161 0.61 19.68 -21.86
N TYR A 162 1.20 19.51 -23.05
CA TYR A 162 2.64 19.28 -23.21
C TYR A 162 3.46 20.57 -23.26
N ASN A 163 2.95 21.62 -23.91
CA ASN A 163 3.69 22.89 -24.05
C ASN A 163 3.48 23.81 -22.84
N GLY A 164 2.39 23.62 -22.07
CA GLY A 164 1.98 24.56 -21.02
C GLY A 164 1.27 25.78 -21.59
N ASP A 165 1.18 26.85 -20.80
CA ASP A 165 0.63 28.17 -21.17
C ASP A 165 -0.89 28.24 -21.50
N SER A 166 -1.65 27.18 -21.21
CA SER A 166 -3.12 27.25 -21.22
C SER A 166 -3.62 28.02 -19.98
N THR A 167 -4.50 29.01 -20.23
CA THR A 167 -5.10 29.88 -19.19
C THR A 167 -6.52 29.44 -18.83
#